data_AF-A0A2U0D6E5-F1
#
_entry.id   AF-A0A2U0D6E5-F1
#
_cell.length_a   1.000
_cell.length_b   1.000
_cell.length_c   1.000
_cell.angle_alpha   90.00
_cell.angle_beta   90.00
_cell.angle_gamma   90.00
#
_symmetry.space_group_name_H-M   'P 1'
#
loop_
_entity.id
_entity.type
_entity.pdbx_description
1 polymer ?
#
loop_
_entity_poly.entity_id
_entity_poly.type
_entity_poly.pdbx_seq_one_letter_code
_entity_poly.pdbx_strand_id
1 'polypeptide(L)'
;MKATKRLITSVWTVEFEKVSEGKVKILNYSRNDSEGYEREKELLQGELIETENRIVTHLCLKPYDAFDGWVNEKNATEIYEVVNPKFIFSYEQKIENKM
;
A
#
# COMPACT_ATOMS: atom_id res chain seq x y z
N MET A 1 2.39 -0.06 9.95
CA MET A 1 0.98 0.27 9.60
C MET A 1 0.62 -0.47 8.33
N LYS A 2 -0.69 -0.67 8.07
CA LYS A 2 -1.18 -1.37 6.87
C LYS A 2 -2.25 -0.58 6.15
N ALA A 3 -2.28 -0.69 4.82
CA ALA A 3 -3.35 -0.19 3.98
C ALA A 3 -3.64 -1.20 2.87
N THR A 4 -4.86 -1.18 2.37
CA THR A 4 -5.35 -2.12 1.36
C THR A 4 -5.80 -1.40 0.09
N LYS A 5 -5.53 -2.01 -1.04
CA LYS A 5 -6.06 -1.66 -2.35
C LYS A 5 -6.89 -2.83 -2.86
N ARG A 6 -8.21 -2.65 -2.92
CA ARG A 6 -9.12 -3.64 -3.51
C ARG A 6 -9.14 -3.50 -5.03
N LEU A 7 -8.71 -4.56 -5.70
CA LEU A 7 -8.95 -4.80 -7.13
C LEU A 7 -10.20 -5.66 -7.30
N ILE A 8 -10.62 -5.85 -8.55
CA ILE A 8 -11.83 -6.63 -8.90
C ILE A 8 -11.81 -8.03 -8.27
N THR A 9 -10.64 -8.69 -8.24
CA THR A 9 -10.50 -10.10 -7.82
C THR A 9 -9.53 -10.30 -6.66
N SER A 10 -8.91 -9.26 -6.13
CA SER A 10 -7.88 -9.39 -5.10
C SER A 10 -7.78 -8.16 -4.22
N VAL A 11 -7.26 -8.36 -3.01
CA VAL A 11 -6.90 -7.28 -2.09
C VAL A 11 -5.39 -7.27 -1.98
N TRP A 12 -4.79 -6.14 -2.30
CA TRP A 12 -3.36 -5.93 -2.15
C TRP A 12 -3.11 -5.13 -0.90
N THR A 13 -2.14 -5.54 -0.11
CA THR A 13 -1.82 -4.92 1.17
C THR A 13 -0.43 -4.34 1.11
N VAL A 14 -0.31 -3.07 1.50
CA VAL A 14 0.97 -2.39 1.72
C VAL A 14 1.21 -2.28 3.21
N GLU A 15 2.37 -2.75 3.65
CA GLU A 15 2.89 -2.49 4.98
C GLU A 15 3.90 -1.36 4.92
N PHE A 16 3.76 -0.39 5.80
CA PHE A 16 4.61 0.80 5.79
C PHE A 16 4.87 1.34 7.20
N GLU A 17 5.96 2.09 7.31
CA GLU A 17 6.39 2.80 8.51
C GLU A 17 6.42 4.30 8.21
N LYS A 18 5.81 5.12 9.06
CA LYS A 18 5.97 6.59 8.98
C LYS A 18 7.35 6.95 9.53
N VAL A 19 8.20 7.55 8.70
CA VAL A 19 9.59 7.89 9.05
C VAL A 19 9.70 9.33 9.54
N SER A 20 8.93 10.23 8.93
CA SER A 20 8.77 11.62 9.35
C SER A 20 7.44 12.16 8.85
N GLU A 21 7.14 13.43 9.15
CA GLU A 21 6.03 14.12 8.50
C GLU A 21 6.16 14.04 6.98
N GLY A 22 5.08 13.64 6.30
CA GLY A 22 5.03 13.50 4.84
C GLY A 22 5.88 12.37 4.25
N LYS A 23 6.56 11.53 5.05
CA LYS A 23 7.44 10.47 4.53
C LYS A 23 7.17 9.10 5.12
N VAL A 24 7.18 8.07 4.27
CA VAL A 24 7.03 6.67 4.66
C VAL A 24 8.11 5.79 4.05
N LYS A 25 8.39 4.68 4.73
CA LYS A 25 9.15 3.56 4.21
C LYS A 25 8.20 2.40 3.98
N ILE A 26 8.15 1.88 2.75
CA ILE A 26 7.38 0.67 2.45
C ILE A 26 8.19 -0.54 2.90
N LEU A 27 7.58 -1.38 3.73
CA LEU A 27 8.18 -2.59 4.29
C LEU A 27 7.85 -3.80 3.44
N ASN A 28 6.59 -3.93 3.04
CA ASN A 28 6.08 -5.05 2.26
C ASN A 28 4.96 -4.58 1.33
N TYR A 29 4.80 -5.27 0.21
CA TYR A 29 3.64 -5.13 -0.66
C TYR A 29 3.25 -6.51 -1.16
N SER A 30 2.06 -6.97 -0.76
CA SER A 30 1.64 -8.36 -0.96
C SER A 30 0.20 -8.43 -1.44
N ARG A 31 -0.04 -9.33 -2.39
CA ARG A 31 -1.40 -9.70 -2.87
C ARG A 31 -2.00 -10.89 -2.12
N ASN A 32 -1.23 -11.49 -1.22
CA ASN A 32 -1.52 -12.73 -0.51
C ASN A 32 -1.59 -12.54 1.01
N ASP A 33 -1.61 -11.31 1.49
CA ASP A 33 -1.72 -11.02 2.93
C ASP A 33 -3.17 -11.26 3.38
N SER A 34 -3.38 -12.35 4.12
CA SER A 34 -4.71 -12.76 4.62
C SER A 34 -5.36 -11.68 5.47
N GLU A 35 -4.58 -10.91 6.23
CA GLU A 35 -5.10 -9.83 7.07
C GLU A 35 -5.78 -8.76 6.20
N GLY A 36 -5.23 -8.49 5.02
CA GLY A 36 -5.84 -7.55 4.06
C GLY A 36 -7.24 -7.97 3.63
N TYR A 37 -7.48 -9.27 3.44
CA TYR A 37 -8.79 -9.80 3.05
C TYR A 37 -9.76 -9.84 4.23
N GLU A 38 -9.28 -10.25 5.40
CA GLU A 38 -10.12 -10.42 6.61
C GLU A 38 -10.53 -9.08 7.22
N ARG A 39 -9.62 -8.10 7.21
CA ARG A 39 -9.76 -6.84 7.95
C ARG A 39 -9.79 -5.62 7.06
N GLU A 40 -10.05 -5.76 5.76
CA GLU A 40 -10.02 -4.64 4.81
C GLU A 40 -10.77 -3.40 5.28
N LYS A 41 -11.97 -3.60 5.85
CA LYS A 41 -12.85 -2.51 6.30
C LYS A 41 -12.32 -1.76 7.53
N GLU A 42 -11.37 -2.35 8.24
CA GLU A 42 -10.70 -1.77 9.41
C GLU A 42 -9.37 -1.10 9.04
N LEU A 43 -8.86 -1.38 7.84
CA LEU A 43 -7.59 -0.86 7.34
C LEU A 43 -7.83 0.40 6.49
N LEU A 44 -6.78 1.20 6.32
CA LEU A 44 -6.82 2.33 5.40
C LEU A 44 -6.97 1.82 3.97
N GLN A 45 -7.71 2.56 3.14
CA GLN A 45 -7.62 2.39 1.69
C GLN A 45 -6.35 3.09 1.18
N GLY A 46 -5.62 2.43 0.29
CA GLY A 46 -4.37 2.96 -0.24
C GLY A 46 -4.18 2.80 -1.74
N GLU A 47 -3.32 3.64 -2.30
CA GLU A 47 -2.84 3.57 -3.68
C GLU A 47 -1.34 3.90 -3.72
N LEU A 48 -0.59 3.21 -4.58
CA LEU A 48 0.83 3.47 -4.79
C LEU A 48 0.98 4.28 -6.07
N ILE A 49 1.57 5.48 -5.98
CA ILE A 49 1.93 6.24 -7.18
C ILE A 49 3.25 5.72 -7.70
N GLU A 50 3.24 5.30 -8.95
CA GLU A 50 4.36 4.69 -9.63
C GLU A 50 4.85 5.57 -10.77
N THR A 51 6.15 5.53 -11.06
CA THR A 51 6.68 6.03 -12.33
C THR A 51 6.29 5.11 -13.49
N GLU A 52 6.57 5.52 -14.72
CA GLU A 52 6.42 4.68 -15.92
C GLU A 52 7.19 3.35 -15.81
N ASN A 53 8.29 3.33 -15.04
CA ASN A 53 9.10 2.14 -14.77
C ASN A 53 8.62 1.34 -13.55
N ARG A 54 7.38 1.57 -13.07
CA ARG A 54 6.78 0.89 -11.91
C ARG A 54 7.58 1.07 -10.61
N ILE A 55 8.33 2.17 -10.52
CA ILE A 55 9.04 2.55 -9.29
C ILE A 55 8.07 3.33 -8.42
N VAL A 56 7.84 2.85 -7.20
CA VAL A 56 6.92 3.49 -6.27
C VAL A 56 7.55 4.76 -5.70
N THR A 57 6.85 5.88 -5.82
CA THR A 57 7.31 7.21 -5.37
C THR A 57 6.48 7.75 -4.21
N HIS A 58 5.18 7.44 -4.17
CA HIS A 58 4.30 7.92 -3.12
C HIS A 58 3.30 6.85 -2.70
N LEU A 59 2.80 6.98 -1.47
CA LEU A 59 1.69 6.23 -0.91
C LEU A 59 0.56 7.20 -0.58
N CYS A 60 -0.57 7.04 -1.26
CA CYS A 60 -1.81 7.75 -0.99
C CYS A 60 -2.66 6.92 -0.03
N LEU A 61 -3.26 7.57 0.97
CA LEU A 61 -4.08 6.92 1.99
C LEU A 61 -5.37 7.70 2.23
N LYS A 62 -6.42 6.97 2.57
CA LYS A 62 -7.64 7.50 3.18
C LYS A 62 -8.31 6.46 4.10
N PRO A 63 -9.17 6.88 5.04
CA PRO A 63 -10.03 5.95 5.78
C PRO A 63 -10.87 5.09 4.84
N TYR A 64 -11.20 3.86 5.24
CA TYR A 64 -12.04 3.00 4.44
C TYR A 64 -13.42 3.60 4.20
N ASP A 65 -13.85 3.63 2.94
CA ASP A 65 -15.22 3.91 2.54
C ASP A 65 -15.67 2.87 1.49
N ALA A 66 -16.82 2.24 1.73
CA ALA A 66 -17.38 1.21 0.86
C ALA A 66 -17.97 1.77 -0.44
N PHE A 67 -18.33 3.06 -0.47
CA PHE A 67 -19.02 3.69 -1.59
C PHE A 67 -18.14 4.67 -2.36
N ASP A 68 -16.97 5.00 -1.83
CA ASP A 68 -16.01 5.86 -2.51
C ASP A 68 -15.16 5.06 -3.51
N GLY A 69 -14.73 5.74 -4.57
CA GLY A 69 -13.90 5.15 -5.61
C GLY A 69 -12.49 4.83 -5.12
N TRP A 70 -11.68 4.27 -6.02
CA TRP A 70 -10.27 3.99 -5.76
C TRP A 70 -9.51 5.23 -5.31
N VAL A 71 -8.59 5.02 -4.36
CA VAL A 71 -7.72 6.08 -3.84
C VAL A 71 -6.84 6.59 -4.97
N ASN A 72 -6.65 7.90 -5.02
CA ASN A 72 -5.76 8.60 -5.93
C ASN A 72 -5.36 9.95 -5.32
N GLU A 73 -4.48 10.68 -6.00
CA GLU A 73 -3.97 11.98 -5.53
C GLU A 73 -5.05 13.03 -5.22
N LYS A 74 -6.24 12.92 -5.81
CA LYS A 74 -7.31 13.93 -5.65
C LYS A 74 -8.23 13.64 -4.47
N ASN A 75 -8.35 12.38 -4.04
CA ASN A 75 -9.26 11.96 -2.96
C ASN A 75 -8.54 11.38 -1.73
N ALA A 76 -7.20 11.28 -1.76
CA ALA A 76 -6.42 10.88 -0.61
C ALA A 76 -6.50 11.94 0.51
N THR A 77 -6.65 11.50 1.76
CA THR A 77 -6.54 12.38 2.92
C THR A 77 -5.10 12.59 3.34
N GLU A 78 -4.23 11.62 3.04
CA GLU A 78 -2.80 11.70 3.30
C GLU A 78 -2.03 11.22 2.06
N ILE A 79 -0.96 11.94 1.70
CA ILE A 79 -0.04 11.56 0.63
C ILE A 79 1.37 11.59 1.21
N TYR A 80 2.06 10.47 1.12
CA TYR A 80 3.40 10.29 1.67
C TYR A 80 4.42 10.03 0.58
N GLU A 81 5.56 10.71 0.64
CA GLU A 81 6.75 10.38 -0.16
C GLU A 81 7.37 9.06 0.33
N VAL A 82 7.72 8.17 -0.59
CA VAL A 82 8.37 6.90 -0.29
C VAL A 82 9.88 7.07 -0.30
N VAL A 83 10.51 6.88 0.86
CA VAL A 83 11.96 7.14 1.05
C VAL A 83 12.85 5.99 0.62
N ASN A 84 12.29 4.82 0.35
CA ASN A 84 13.00 3.65 -0.15
C ASN A 84 12.46 3.20 -1.52
N PRO A 85 12.43 4.09 -2.53
CA PRO A 85 11.78 3.84 -3.79
C PRO A 85 12.44 2.67 -4.51
N LYS A 86 11.64 1.72 -4.94
CA LYS A 86 12.03 0.60 -5.79
C LYS A 86 10.82 0.11 -6.59
N PHE A 87 11.10 -0.83 -7.48
CA PHE A 87 10.07 -1.50 -8.27
C PHE A 87 9.01 -2.14 -7.35
N ILE A 88 7.74 -1.98 -7.71
CA ILE A 88 6.60 -2.33 -6.85
C ILE A 88 6.60 -3.80 -6.36
N PHE A 89 7.02 -4.74 -7.20
CA PHE A 89 7.08 -6.15 -6.81
C PHE A 89 8.36 -6.51 -6.04
N SER A 90 9.31 -5.59 -5.90
CA SER A 90 10.53 -5.81 -5.10
C SER A 90 10.31 -5.58 -3.60
N TYR A 91 9.12 -5.16 -3.17
CA TYR A 91 8.76 -5.06 -1.76
C TYR A 91 8.25 -6.37 -1.18
N GLU A 92 7.82 -7.33 -2.01
CA GLU A 92 7.30 -8.62 -1.52
C GLU A 92 8.41 -9.40 -0.79
N GLN A 93 8.18 -9.71 0.49
CA GLN A 93 9.11 -10.58 1.23
C GLN A 93 9.12 -11.97 0.59
N LYS A 94 10.31 -12.43 0.16
CA LYS A 94 10.52 -13.85 -0.12
C LYS A 94 10.31 -14.60 1.19
N ILE A 95 9.35 -15.51 1.22
CA ILE A 95 9.21 -16.47 2.30
C ILE A 95 10.49 -17.33 2.26
N GLU A 96 11.47 -17.01 3.11
CA GLU A 96 12.55 -17.94 3.38
C GLU A 96 11.95 -19.11 4.17
N ASN A 97 11.62 -20.19 3.48
CA ASN A 97 11.39 -21.47 4.13
C ASN A 97 12.71 -21.87 4.80
N LYS A 98 12.86 -21.56 6.09
CA LYS A 98 13.82 -22.26 6.93
C LYS A 98 13.34 -23.71 7.01
N MET A 99 13.98 -24.56 6.21
CA MET A 99 13.95 -26.02 6.38
C MET A 99 14.49 -26.40 7.75
#